data_AF-A0A9D4JIE2-F1
#
_entry.id   AF-A0A9D4JIE2-F1
#
_cell.length_a   1.000
_cell.length_b   1.000
_cell.length_c   1.000
_cell.angle_alpha   90.00
_cell.angle_beta   90.00
_cell.angle_gamma   90.00
#
_symmetry.space_group_name_H-M   'P 1'
#
loop_
_entity.id
_entity.type
_entity.pdbx_description
1 polymer ?
#
loop_
_entity_poly.entity_id
_entity_poly.type
_entity_poly.pdbx_seq_one_letter_code
_entity_poly.pdbx_strand_id
1 'polypeptide(L)'
;MGKSRSRSRSASKVSKSSTKHRSKHKKRRTRSRSTSRDKNHTHRRSRLRSKSRDRERKKARRRSASSSSSSSDDDLIIRAKRREEEEKKLELERQRLQRQKELEEKLIEEEVARRVEELVAKRVAEELEKRKDEIEAEVRRRVEEAKQIMEKQMLLELEHQRASEIESQKRKEDEERQKRLDLERIMEENNRKIEQAQRKLAEEQLKLVEDQRKMLEEKQKLEEEVRHQTRREQEVILNKKNARPKLSFSLGGK
;
A
#
# COMPACT_ATOMS: atom_id res chain seq x y z
N MET A 1 -41.51 46.53 -8.08
CA MET A 1 -40.07 46.85 -8.13
C MET A 1 -39.39 45.96 -7.09
N GLY A 2 -38.71 44.86 -7.41
CA GLY A 2 -37.52 44.83 -8.25
C GLY A 2 -36.23 44.82 -7.40
N LYS A 3 -35.92 43.65 -6.81
CA LYS A 3 -34.59 43.00 -6.75
C LYS A 3 -33.36 43.67 -6.06
N SER A 4 -32.80 42.91 -5.11
CA SER A 4 -31.34 42.64 -4.84
C SER A 4 -30.64 43.63 -3.89
N ARG A 5 -29.62 43.34 -3.06
CA ARG A 5 -28.61 42.27 -2.80
C ARG A 5 -27.96 42.73 -1.44
N SER A 6 -27.58 41.96 -0.42
CA SER A 6 -26.61 40.85 -0.37
C SER A 6 -26.67 40.19 1.03
N ARG A 7 -26.83 38.86 1.06
CA ARG A 7 -26.51 37.99 2.20
C ARG A 7 -25.60 36.90 1.66
N SER A 8 -24.47 36.63 2.31
CA SER A 8 -23.90 35.28 2.34
C SER A 8 -22.78 35.18 3.37
N ARG A 9 -23.16 34.72 4.56
CA ARG A 9 -22.29 33.97 5.48
C ARG A 9 -22.07 32.58 4.90
N SER A 10 -20.85 32.08 5.06
CA SER A 10 -20.31 30.83 4.58
C SER A 10 -21.09 29.61 5.12
N ALA A 11 -21.57 28.75 4.22
CA ALA A 11 -21.99 27.39 4.54
C ALA A 11 -21.21 26.42 3.63
N SER A 12 -20.42 25.57 4.26
CA SER A 12 -19.59 24.53 3.65
C SER A 12 -20.44 23.51 2.89
N LYS A 13 -20.11 23.31 1.60
CA LYS A 13 -20.75 22.36 0.70
C LYS A 13 -20.25 20.94 0.97
N VAL A 14 -21.15 20.04 1.36
CA VAL A 14 -20.97 18.59 1.22
C VAL A 14 -21.69 18.16 -0.05
N SER A 15 -20.93 17.86 -1.10
CA SER A 15 -21.45 17.38 -2.38
C SER A 15 -21.68 15.87 -2.34
N LYS A 16 -22.94 15.47 -2.54
CA LYS A 16 -23.31 14.15 -3.08
C LYS A 16 -22.90 14.10 -4.55
N SER A 17 -22.16 13.08 -4.96
CA SER A 17 -22.18 12.61 -6.35
C SER A 17 -22.19 11.08 -6.39
N SER A 18 -23.00 10.56 -7.30
CA SER A 18 -23.27 9.15 -7.52
C SER A 18 -22.19 8.51 -8.38
N THR A 19 -21.69 7.34 -8.01
CA THR A 19 -21.08 6.43 -8.98
C THR A 19 -21.26 4.98 -8.55
N LYS A 20 -21.96 4.27 -9.42
CA LYS A 20 -22.35 2.86 -9.34
C LYS A 20 -21.21 2.05 -9.95
N HIS A 21 -20.42 1.33 -9.15
CA HIS A 21 -19.54 0.28 -9.67
C HIS A 21 -19.58 -1.00 -8.84
N ARG A 22 -19.95 -2.08 -9.54
CA ARG A 22 -19.84 -3.50 -9.18
C ARG A 22 -18.54 -3.81 -8.42
N SER A 23 -18.65 -4.32 -7.19
CA SER A 23 -17.53 -5.01 -6.54
C SER A 23 -17.71 -6.53 -6.69
N LYS A 24 -16.72 -7.14 -7.36
CA LYS A 24 -16.58 -8.58 -7.56
C LYS A 24 -16.21 -9.25 -6.23
N HIS A 25 -16.85 -10.37 -5.93
CA HIS A 25 -16.48 -11.28 -4.85
C HIS A 25 -15.00 -11.72 -4.95
N LYS A 26 -14.23 -11.50 -3.89
CA LYS A 26 -13.12 -12.39 -3.50
C LYS A 26 -13.25 -12.74 -2.02
N LYS A 27 -13.67 -13.98 -1.75
CA LYS A 27 -13.62 -14.60 -0.42
C LYS A 27 -12.15 -14.92 -0.10
N ARG A 28 -11.59 -14.39 0.98
CA ARG A 28 -10.52 -15.06 1.73
C ARG A 28 -11.09 -15.44 3.10
N ARG A 29 -11.17 -16.74 3.33
CA ARG A 29 -11.66 -17.38 4.54
C ARG A 29 -10.45 -18.00 5.22
N THR A 30 -9.98 -17.43 6.32
CA THR A 30 -9.17 -18.15 7.30
C THR A 30 -10.13 -18.67 8.37
N ARG A 31 -10.31 -19.99 8.40
CA ARG A 31 -11.09 -20.68 9.42
C ARG A 31 -10.27 -21.85 9.95
N SER A 32 -9.50 -21.60 10.99
CA SER A 32 -9.04 -22.60 11.93
C SER A 32 -10.18 -22.83 12.93
N ARG A 33 -10.82 -24.00 12.86
CA ARG A 33 -11.62 -24.56 13.95
C ARG A 33 -11.66 -26.08 13.79
N SER A 34 -10.94 -26.74 14.67
CA SER A 34 -10.93 -28.17 14.92
C SER A 34 -12.36 -28.67 15.18
N THR A 35 -12.80 -29.69 14.46
CA THR A 35 -14.03 -30.43 14.76
C THR A 35 -13.75 -31.91 14.64
N SER A 36 -13.34 -32.51 15.76
CA SER A 36 -13.48 -33.95 15.98
C SER A 36 -14.69 -34.14 16.88
N ARG A 37 -15.74 -34.75 16.34
CA ARG A 37 -16.77 -35.51 17.06
C ARG A 37 -17.71 -36.15 16.05
N ASP A 38 -17.55 -37.45 15.94
CA ASP A 38 -18.47 -38.43 15.39
C ASP A 38 -19.94 -38.07 15.58
N LYS A 39 -20.71 -38.20 14.49
CA LYS A 39 -22.14 -38.51 14.46
C LYS A 39 -22.61 -38.60 13.02
N ASN A 40 -22.92 -39.81 12.56
CA ASN A 40 -23.89 -40.10 11.49
C ASN A 40 -24.37 -41.54 11.71
N HIS A 41 -25.45 -41.79 12.45
CA HIS A 41 -26.86 -41.65 12.05
C HIS A 41 -27.23 -42.39 10.75
N THR A 42 -27.52 -43.68 10.94
CA THR A 42 -28.71 -44.40 10.45
C THR A 42 -29.57 -43.64 9.43
N HIS A 43 -29.49 -44.06 8.16
CA HIS A 43 -30.57 -43.84 7.20
C HIS A 43 -31.00 -45.16 6.56
N ARG A 44 -32.17 -45.62 6.99
CA ARG A 44 -33.04 -46.52 6.26
C ARG A 44 -33.34 -45.92 4.88
N ARG A 45 -33.07 -46.65 3.80
CA ARG A 45 -33.88 -46.52 2.59
C ARG A 45 -33.92 -47.84 1.83
N SER A 46 -35.12 -48.41 1.84
CA SER A 46 -35.58 -49.53 1.06
C SER A 46 -35.38 -49.29 -0.44
N ARG A 47 -34.74 -50.25 -1.11
CA ARG A 47 -35.03 -50.52 -2.52
C ARG A 47 -34.80 -52.00 -2.82
N LEU A 48 -35.93 -52.69 -2.89
CA LEU A 48 -36.08 -54.05 -3.39
C LEU A 48 -35.46 -54.14 -4.78
N ARG A 49 -34.53 -55.08 -4.97
CA ARG A 49 -34.28 -55.67 -6.29
C ARG A 49 -33.92 -57.13 -6.12
N SER A 50 -34.98 -57.92 -6.10
CA SER A 50 -34.97 -59.39 -6.13
C SER A 50 -34.10 -59.88 -7.28
N LYS A 51 -33.04 -60.62 -6.97
CA LYS A 51 -32.38 -61.50 -7.93
C LYS A 51 -32.37 -62.90 -7.35
N SER A 52 -33.52 -63.55 -7.46
CA SER A 52 -33.63 -65.00 -7.38
C SER A 52 -32.69 -65.59 -8.43
N ARG A 53 -31.75 -66.42 -7.97
CA ARG A 53 -31.18 -67.50 -8.76
C ARG A 53 -31.32 -68.77 -7.94
N ASP A 54 -32.57 -69.22 -7.87
CA ASP A 54 -32.86 -70.64 -7.86
C ASP A 54 -32.10 -71.31 -9.00
N ARG A 55 -31.18 -72.20 -8.64
CA ARG A 55 -30.73 -73.29 -9.50
C ARG A 55 -30.77 -74.58 -8.69
N GLU A 56 -31.98 -74.97 -8.30
CA GLU A 56 -32.32 -76.38 -8.37
C GLU A 56 -32.30 -76.79 -9.85
N ARG A 57 -31.32 -77.57 -10.27
CA ARG A 57 -31.48 -78.48 -11.40
C ARG A 57 -31.25 -79.90 -10.89
N LYS A 58 -32.37 -80.49 -10.46
CA LYS A 58 -32.58 -81.93 -10.41
C LYS A 58 -32.15 -82.54 -11.74
N LYS A 59 -31.21 -83.49 -11.73
CA LYS A 59 -31.05 -84.44 -12.84
C LYS A 59 -31.09 -85.86 -12.29
N ALA A 60 -32.23 -86.47 -12.59
CA ALA A 60 -32.66 -87.85 -12.54
C ALA A 60 -31.63 -88.94 -12.17
N ARG A 61 -32.09 -89.78 -11.22
CA ARG A 61 -31.87 -91.23 -11.18
C ARG A 61 -31.87 -91.84 -12.60
N ARG A 62 -30.85 -92.64 -12.92
CA ARG A 62 -31.04 -93.84 -13.75
C ARG A 62 -30.57 -95.05 -12.95
N ARG A 63 -31.52 -95.96 -12.78
CA ARG A 63 -31.36 -97.32 -12.27
C ARG A 63 -30.66 -98.18 -13.33
N SER A 64 -29.84 -99.08 -12.82
CA SER A 64 -29.32 -100.35 -13.35
C SER A 64 -29.76 -100.83 -14.74
N ALA A 65 -28.78 -101.24 -15.55
CA ALA A 65 -28.81 -102.47 -16.33
C ALA A 65 -27.37 -102.99 -16.54
N SER A 66 -27.13 -104.21 -16.08
CA SER A 66 -25.93 -105.03 -16.29
C SER A 66 -25.75 -105.43 -17.74
N SER A 67 -24.51 -105.40 -18.24
CA SER A 67 -23.93 -106.45 -19.11
C SER A 67 -22.45 -106.16 -19.43
N SER A 68 -21.59 -106.97 -18.82
CA SER A 68 -20.36 -107.55 -19.40
C SER A 68 -19.50 -106.70 -20.34
N SER A 69 -18.34 -106.27 -19.85
CA SER A 69 -17.08 -106.78 -20.42
C SER A 69 -15.98 -106.78 -19.36
N SER A 70 -15.37 -107.94 -19.22
CA SER A 70 -14.17 -108.20 -18.43
C SER A 70 -13.04 -107.28 -18.89
N SER A 71 -12.50 -106.43 -18.01
CA SER A 71 -11.05 -106.18 -18.02
C SER A 71 -10.55 -105.94 -16.61
N SER A 72 -9.48 -106.65 -16.25
CA SER A 72 -8.77 -106.55 -14.98
C SER A 72 -7.97 -105.24 -14.82
N ASP A 73 -8.25 -104.22 -15.64
CA ASP A 73 -7.52 -102.96 -15.69
C ASP A 73 -8.08 -101.85 -14.76
N ASP A 74 -9.38 -101.84 -14.43
CA ASP A 74 -9.97 -100.73 -13.63
C ASP A 74 -9.51 -100.73 -12.15
N ASP A 75 -9.37 -101.91 -11.53
CA ASP A 75 -8.81 -102.03 -10.17
C ASP A 75 -7.32 -101.67 -10.14
N LEU A 76 -6.59 -101.95 -11.22
CA LEU A 76 -5.20 -101.50 -11.39
C LEU A 76 -5.13 -99.98 -11.54
N ILE A 77 -6.07 -99.35 -12.26
CA ILE A 77 -6.14 -97.89 -12.42
C ILE A 77 -6.49 -97.20 -11.10
N ILE A 78 -7.40 -97.75 -10.28
CA ILE A 78 -7.74 -97.19 -8.96
C ILE A 78 -6.56 -97.35 -7.99
N ARG A 79 -5.89 -98.51 -8.01
CA ARG A 79 -4.70 -98.77 -7.17
C ARG A 79 -3.49 -97.94 -7.62
N ALA A 80 -3.33 -97.71 -8.93
CA ALA A 80 -2.34 -96.81 -9.51
C ALA A 80 -2.62 -95.36 -9.15
N LYS A 81 -3.87 -94.89 -9.26
CA LYS A 81 -4.28 -93.54 -8.80
C LYS A 81 -4.07 -93.36 -7.31
N ARG A 82 -4.32 -94.38 -6.48
CA ARG A 82 -4.06 -94.32 -5.02
C ARG A 82 -2.57 -94.24 -4.71
N ARG A 83 -1.71 -95.00 -5.42
CA ARG A 83 -0.25 -94.88 -5.33
C ARG A 83 0.23 -93.51 -5.83
N GLU A 84 -0.31 -93.02 -6.93
CA GLU A 84 0.00 -91.70 -7.49
C GLU A 84 -0.48 -90.56 -6.56
N GLU A 85 -1.60 -90.74 -5.85
CA GLU A 85 -2.09 -89.83 -4.81
C GLU A 85 -1.22 -89.86 -3.55
N GLU A 86 -0.69 -91.03 -3.17
CA GLU A 86 0.26 -91.18 -2.08
C GLU A 86 1.61 -90.54 -2.44
N GLU A 87 2.09 -90.71 -3.67
CA GLU A 87 3.26 -90.02 -4.22
C GLU A 87 3.04 -88.51 -4.28
N LYS A 88 1.88 -88.04 -4.77
CA LYS A 88 1.50 -86.62 -4.75
C LYS A 88 1.37 -86.07 -3.33
N LYS A 89 0.91 -86.86 -2.35
CA LYS A 89 0.87 -86.45 -0.94
C LYS A 89 2.27 -86.30 -0.36
N LEU A 90 3.18 -87.21 -0.68
CA LEU A 90 4.59 -87.11 -0.27
C LEU A 90 5.31 -85.94 -0.96
N GLU A 91 4.99 -85.67 -2.22
CA GLU A 91 5.47 -84.47 -2.93
C GLU A 91 4.92 -83.18 -2.32
N LEU A 92 3.63 -83.14 -1.99
CA LEU A 92 3.00 -82.01 -1.28
C LEU A 92 3.59 -81.83 0.13
N GLU A 93 3.91 -82.91 0.84
CA GLU A 93 4.55 -82.88 2.14
C GLU A 93 5.99 -82.36 2.05
N ARG A 94 6.76 -82.81 1.05
CA ARG A 94 8.09 -82.26 0.72
C ARG A 94 8.02 -80.77 0.38
N GLN A 95 7.03 -80.35 -0.42
CA GLN A 95 6.82 -78.94 -0.74
C GLN A 95 6.42 -78.11 0.48
N ARG A 96 5.62 -78.67 1.40
CA ARG A 96 5.27 -77.99 2.67
C ARG A 96 6.50 -77.81 3.56
N LEU A 97 7.34 -78.84 3.67
CA LEU A 97 8.58 -78.77 4.44
C LEU A 97 9.57 -77.78 3.81
N GLN A 98 9.67 -77.74 2.48
CA GLN A 98 10.47 -76.74 1.76
C GLN A 98 9.96 -75.32 2.03
N ARG A 99 8.64 -75.09 1.96
CA ARG A 99 8.05 -73.78 2.28
C ARG A 99 8.29 -73.37 3.74
N GLN A 100 8.28 -74.31 4.68
CA GLN A 100 8.61 -74.02 6.08
C GLN A 100 10.07 -73.59 6.23
N LYS A 101 10.99 -74.34 5.63
CA LYS A 101 12.42 -73.98 5.60
C LYS A 101 12.67 -72.62 4.94
N GLU A 102 12.01 -72.33 3.83
CA GLU A 102 12.10 -71.03 3.15
C GLU A 102 11.56 -69.87 4.02
N LEU A 103 10.52 -70.12 4.83
CA LEU A 103 10.00 -69.11 5.75
C LEU A 103 10.94 -68.89 6.93
N GLU A 104 11.52 -69.96 7.48
CA GLU A 104 12.52 -69.88 8.55
C GLU A 104 13.80 -69.18 8.06
N GLU A 105 14.28 -69.50 6.86
CA GLU A 105 15.42 -68.85 6.22
C GLU A 105 15.15 -67.36 6.00
N LYS A 106 13.97 -66.98 5.50
CA LYS A 106 13.58 -65.57 5.35
C LYS A 106 13.53 -64.82 6.67
N LEU A 107 13.05 -65.43 7.75
CA LEU A 107 13.05 -64.82 9.08
C LEU A 107 14.48 -64.59 9.60
N ILE A 108 15.37 -65.55 9.37
CA ILE A 108 16.78 -65.43 9.74
C ILE A 108 17.47 -64.35 8.90
N GLU A 109 17.21 -64.29 7.60
CA GLU A 109 17.71 -63.24 6.70
C GLU A 109 17.23 -61.85 7.13
N GLU A 110 15.96 -61.71 7.50
CA GLU A 110 15.40 -60.46 8.02
C GLU A 110 16.05 -60.06 9.36
N GLU A 111 16.28 -61.01 10.26
CA GLU A 111 16.96 -60.73 11.54
C GLU A 111 18.43 -60.33 11.32
N VAL A 112 19.13 -60.98 10.39
CA VAL A 112 20.51 -60.63 10.03
C VAL A 112 20.55 -59.27 9.36
N ALA A 113 19.64 -58.99 8.43
CA ALA A 113 19.51 -57.68 7.78
C ALA A 113 19.27 -56.58 8.81
N ARG A 114 18.36 -56.79 9.77
CA ARG A 114 18.11 -55.84 10.88
C ARG A 114 19.35 -55.60 11.73
N ARG A 115 20.10 -56.65 12.10
CA ARG A 115 21.34 -56.50 12.89
C ARG A 115 22.41 -55.73 12.12
N VAL A 116 22.54 -55.99 10.82
CA VAL A 116 23.46 -55.25 9.96
C VAL A 116 23.04 -53.79 9.84
N GLU A 117 21.76 -53.52 9.61
CA GLU A 117 21.21 -52.16 9.57
C GLU A 117 21.45 -51.39 10.87
N GLU A 118 21.24 -52.03 12.03
CA GLU A 118 21.50 -51.41 13.33
C GLU A 118 22.99 -51.08 13.54
N LEU A 119 23.89 -51.99 13.15
CA LEU A 119 25.34 -51.76 13.26
C LEU A 119 25.80 -50.66 12.31
N VAL A 120 25.26 -50.60 11.11
CA VAL A 120 25.51 -49.52 10.15
C VAL A 120 24.96 -48.20 10.68
N ALA A 121 23.72 -48.18 11.16
CA ALA A 121 23.10 -46.99 11.73
C ALA A 121 23.87 -46.46 12.95
N LYS A 122 24.36 -47.34 13.83
CA LYS A 122 25.20 -46.98 14.98
C LYS A 122 26.53 -46.37 14.54
N ARG A 123 27.23 -47.01 13.60
CA ARG A 123 28.51 -46.48 13.06
C ARG A 123 28.32 -45.13 12.36
N VAL A 124 27.28 -45.00 11.54
CA VAL A 124 26.95 -43.72 10.87
C VAL A 124 26.57 -42.65 11.89
N ALA A 125 25.82 -43.00 12.93
CA ALA A 125 25.45 -42.06 13.98
C ALA A 125 26.68 -41.54 14.75
N GLU A 126 27.62 -42.41 15.08
CA GLU A 126 28.89 -42.05 15.73
C GLU A 126 29.78 -41.19 14.82
N GLU A 127 29.85 -41.49 13.52
CA GLU A 127 30.58 -40.68 12.54
C GLU A 127 29.97 -39.30 12.36
N LEU A 128 28.64 -39.24 12.28
CA LEU A 128 27.92 -37.98 12.24
C LEU A 128 28.11 -37.21 13.55
N GLU A 129 28.05 -37.85 14.71
CA GLU A 129 28.23 -37.20 16.00
C GLU A 129 29.58 -36.50 16.13
N LYS A 130 30.67 -37.12 15.66
CA LYS A 130 31.99 -36.48 15.61
C LYS A 130 32.03 -35.25 14.69
N ARG A 131 31.26 -35.26 13.60
CA ARG A 131 31.20 -34.16 12.62
C ARG A 131 30.08 -33.16 12.90
N LYS A 132 29.14 -33.46 13.81
CA LYS A 132 27.98 -32.61 14.12
C LYS A 132 28.45 -31.27 14.64
N ASP A 133 29.39 -31.23 15.56
CA ASP A 133 29.88 -29.97 16.14
C ASP A 133 30.56 -29.09 15.09
N GLU A 134 31.32 -29.68 14.16
CA GLU A 134 31.95 -28.97 13.04
C GLU A 134 30.91 -28.42 12.05
N ILE A 135 29.94 -29.26 11.67
CA ILE A 135 28.84 -28.90 10.78
C ILE A 135 27.96 -27.82 11.43
N GLU A 136 27.64 -27.95 12.71
CA GLU A 136 26.88 -26.97 13.47
C GLU A 136 27.62 -25.64 13.57
N ALA A 137 28.92 -25.65 13.82
CA ALA A 137 29.73 -24.44 13.85
C ALA A 137 29.75 -23.74 12.49
N GLU A 138 29.88 -24.50 11.39
CA GLU A 138 29.84 -23.92 10.04
C GLU A 138 28.45 -23.38 9.68
N VAL A 139 27.37 -24.11 10.01
CA VAL A 139 26.00 -23.65 9.82
C VAL A 139 25.75 -22.37 10.63
N ARG A 140 26.21 -22.32 11.89
CA ARG A 140 26.11 -21.12 12.74
C ARG A 140 26.84 -19.94 12.11
N ARG A 141 28.07 -20.14 11.62
CA ARG A 141 28.83 -19.10 10.90
C ARG A 141 28.10 -18.58 9.67
N ARG A 142 27.61 -19.46 8.79
CA ARG A 142 26.85 -19.04 7.59
C ARG A 142 25.56 -18.29 7.94
N VAL A 143 24.88 -18.71 9.01
CA VAL A 143 23.68 -18.03 9.51
C VAL A 143 24.02 -16.66 10.09
N GLU A 144 25.12 -16.54 10.83
CA GLU A 144 25.60 -15.27 11.36
C GLU A 144 26.02 -14.31 10.25
N GLU A 145 26.74 -14.79 9.23
CA GLU A 145 27.10 -14.00 8.05
C GLU A 145 25.84 -13.51 7.30
N ALA A 146 24.86 -14.39 7.08
CA ALA A 146 23.60 -14.03 6.45
C ALA A 146 22.81 -13.00 7.28
N LYS A 147 22.78 -13.16 8.62
CA LYS A 147 22.18 -12.18 9.53
C LYS A 147 22.90 -10.83 9.45
N GLN A 148 24.23 -10.81 9.47
CA GLN A 148 25.00 -9.58 9.37
C GLN A 148 24.78 -8.85 8.05
N ILE A 149 24.69 -9.57 6.93
CA ILE A 149 24.37 -8.98 5.62
C ILE A 149 22.97 -8.36 5.67
N MET A 150 22.00 -9.09 6.19
CA MET A 150 20.62 -8.61 6.32
C MET A 150 20.52 -7.39 7.25
N GLU A 151 21.20 -7.42 8.40
CA GLU A 151 21.24 -6.31 9.36
C GLU A 151 21.89 -5.08 8.75
N LYS A 152 23.01 -5.23 8.03
CA LYS A 152 23.65 -4.11 7.31
C LYS A 152 22.74 -3.51 6.26
N GLN A 153 22.06 -4.35 5.46
CA GLN A 153 21.10 -3.87 4.47
C GLN A 153 19.93 -3.13 5.13
N MET A 154 19.39 -3.66 6.22
CA MET A 154 18.29 -3.03 6.97
C MET A 154 18.71 -1.70 7.59
N LEU A 155 19.93 -1.62 8.16
CA LEU A 155 20.47 -0.38 8.71
C LEU A 155 20.67 0.68 7.62
N LEU A 156 21.25 0.30 6.48
CA LEU A 156 21.43 1.20 5.34
C LEU A 156 20.09 1.71 4.80
N GLU A 157 19.08 0.86 4.74
CA GLU A 157 17.73 1.25 4.31
C GLU A 157 17.10 2.25 5.29
N LEU A 158 17.23 2.00 6.61
CA LEU A 158 16.73 2.92 7.64
C LEU A 158 17.46 4.26 7.63
N GLU A 159 18.79 4.26 7.45
CA GLU A 159 19.57 5.48 7.32
C GLU A 159 19.17 6.28 6.08
N HIS A 160 18.97 5.61 4.94
CA HIS A 160 18.50 6.23 3.72
C HIS A 160 17.11 6.83 3.86
N GLN A 161 16.18 6.11 4.51
CA GLN A 161 14.84 6.62 4.81
C GLN A 161 14.90 7.87 5.70
N ARG A 162 15.66 7.82 6.80
CA ARG A 162 15.85 8.98 7.69
C ARG A 162 16.48 10.18 6.96
N ALA A 163 17.49 9.94 6.13
CA ALA A 163 18.12 10.99 5.35
C ALA A 163 17.13 11.61 4.36
N SER A 164 16.33 10.78 3.68
CA SER A 164 15.29 11.24 2.75
C SER A 164 14.18 12.03 3.46
N GLU A 165 13.78 11.63 4.66
CA GLU A 165 12.79 12.35 5.48
C GLU A 165 13.32 13.71 5.91
N ILE A 166 14.56 13.77 6.41
CA ILE A 166 15.21 15.02 6.80
C ILE A 166 15.38 15.94 5.58
N GLU A 167 15.77 15.40 4.43
CA GLU A 167 15.89 16.19 3.20
C GLU A 167 14.54 16.73 2.74
N SER A 168 13.48 15.91 2.79
CA SER A 168 12.12 16.34 2.49
C SER A 168 11.63 17.44 3.43
N GLN A 169 11.93 17.33 4.72
CA GLN A 169 11.62 18.38 5.71
C GLN A 169 12.41 19.66 5.43
N LYS A 170 13.72 19.57 5.18
CA LYS A 170 14.56 20.72 4.82
C LYS A 170 14.06 21.42 3.55
N ARG A 171 13.71 20.67 2.51
CA ARG A 171 13.14 21.24 1.28
C ARG A 171 11.84 22.00 1.55
N LYS A 172 10.95 21.46 2.38
CA LYS A 172 9.71 22.15 2.79
C LYS A 172 10.00 23.41 3.61
N GLU A 173 10.93 23.32 4.57
CA GLU A 173 11.34 24.49 5.36
C GLU A 173 11.95 25.59 4.49
N ASP A 174 12.79 25.23 3.52
CA ASP A 174 13.40 26.19 2.61
C ASP A 174 12.35 26.82 1.67
N GLU A 175 11.39 26.04 1.16
CA GLU A 175 10.25 26.59 0.42
C GLU A 175 9.41 27.55 1.27
N GLU A 176 9.16 27.24 2.54
CA GLU A 176 8.46 28.13 3.46
C GLU A 176 9.26 29.39 3.76
N ARG A 177 10.59 29.28 3.93
CA ARG A 177 11.49 30.42 4.10
C ARG A 177 11.46 31.32 2.88
N GLN A 178 11.57 30.76 1.67
CA GLN A 178 11.47 31.53 0.42
C GLN A 178 10.12 32.25 0.33
N LYS A 179 9.00 31.58 0.62
CA LYS A 179 7.68 32.22 0.66
C LYS A 179 7.62 33.36 1.67
N ARG A 180 8.24 33.21 2.85
CA ARG A 180 8.29 34.28 3.85
C ARG A 180 9.12 35.46 3.37
N LEU A 181 10.29 35.22 2.78
CA LEU A 181 11.15 36.27 2.21
C LEU A 181 10.45 37.00 1.05
N ASP A 182 9.74 36.27 0.19
CA ASP A 182 8.96 36.87 -0.90
C ASP A 182 7.83 37.74 -0.36
N LEU A 183 7.11 37.28 0.67
CA LEU A 183 6.09 38.07 1.34
C LEU A 183 6.68 39.32 2.01
N GLU A 184 7.82 39.18 2.68
CA GLU A 184 8.53 40.30 3.32
C GLU A 184 8.96 41.33 2.28
N ARG A 185 9.53 40.90 1.14
CA ARG A 185 9.86 41.77 0.01
C ARG A 185 8.63 42.52 -0.51
N ILE A 186 7.51 41.84 -0.70
CA ILE A 186 6.26 42.48 -1.15
C ILE A 186 5.78 43.51 -0.12
N MET A 187 5.85 43.20 1.17
CA MET A 187 5.45 44.11 2.24
C MET A 187 6.37 45.34 2.30
N GLU A 188 7.69 45.16 2.17
CA GLU A 188 8.64 46.26 2.07
C GLU A 188 8.37 47.16 0.86
N GLU A 189 8.14 46.57 -0.32
CA GLU A 189 7.81 47.34 -1.52
C GLU A 189 6.49 48.11 -1.37
N ASN A 190 5.50 47.52 -0.70
CA ASN A 190 4.23 48.18 -0.41
C ASN A 190 4.44 49.35 0.57
N ASN A 191 5.16 49.11 1.66
CA ASN A 191 5.50 50.14 2.63
C ASN A 191 6.27 51.30 1.98
N ARG A 192 7.25 51.01 1.11
CA ARG A 192 7.96 52.03 0.33
C ARG A 192 7.02 52.84 -0.57
N LYS A 193 6.05 52.20 -1.23
CA LYS A 193 5.05 52.89 -2.05
C LYS A 193 4.14 53.78 -1.20
N ILE A 194 3.72 53.32 -0.02
CA ILE A 194 2.93 54.10 0.93
C ILE A 194 3.74 55.31 1.41
N GLU A 195 4.99 55.11 1.82
CA GLU A 195 5.87 56.19 2.28
C GLU A 195 6.13 57.22 1.18
N GLN A 196 6.40 56.77 -0.05
CA GLN A 196 6.54 57.66 -1.20
C GLN A 196 5.26 58.44 -1.50
N ALA A 197 4.09 57.81 -1.40
CA ALA A 197 2.81 58.49 -1.59
C ALA A 197 2.56 59.53 -0.49
N GLN A 198 2.83 59.19 0.78
CA GLN A 198 2.73 60.12 1.90
C GLN A 198 3.69 61.30 1.74
N ARG A 199 4.93 61.04 1.32
CA ARG A 199 5.93 62.08 1.05
C ARG A 199 5.48 63.02 -0.05
N LYS A 200 4.95 62.51 -1.17
CA LYS A 200 4.41 63.34 -2.25
C LYS A 200 3.23 64.20 -1.77
N LEU A 201 2.31 63.64 -1.01
CA LEU A 201 1.19 64.39 -0.44
C LEU A 201 1.69 65.49 0.51
N ALA A 202 2.69 65.21 1.34
CA ALA A 202 3.30 66.21 2.22
C ALA A 202 4.00 67.32 1.43
N GLU A 203 4.73 66.97 0.36
CA GLU A 203 5.37 67.93 -0.55
C GLU A 203 4.33 68.81 -1.28
N GLU A 204 3.21 68.25 -1.72
CA GLU A 204 2.11 68.99 -2.33
C GLU A 204 1.42 69.94 -1.33
N GLN A 205 1.17 69.48 -0.10
CA GLN A 205 0.64 70.32 0.97
C GLN A 205 1.58 71.50 1.29
N LEU A 206 2.89 71.23 1.34
CA LEU A 206 3.89 72.26 1.59
C LEU A 206 3.95 73.30 0.46
N LYS A 207 3.90 72.86 -0.82
CA LYS A 207 3.80 73.76 -1.98
C LYS A 207 2.55 74.63 -1.94
N LEU A 208 1.39 74.06 -1.60
CA LEU A 208 0.14 74.82 -1.48
C LEU A 208 0.27 75.93 -0.43
N VAL A 209 0.90 75.66 0.71
CA VAL A 209 1.15 76.65 1.76
C VAL A 209 2.14 77.72 1.30
N GLU A 210 3.21 77.34 0.59
CA GLU A 210 4.15 78.28 -0.03
C GLU A 210 3.47 79.19 -1.06
N ASP A 211 2.60 78.65 -1.91
CA ASP A 211 1.88 79.42 -2.91
C ASP A 211 0.85 80.35 -2.25
N GLN A 212 0.14 79.90 -1.20
CA GLN A 212 -0.70 80.78 -0.39
C GLN A 212 0.10 81.93 0.23
N ARG A 213 1.31 81.65 0.73
CA ARG A 213 2.21 82.67 1.28
C ARG A 213 2.65 83.67 0.21
N LYS A 214 3.02 83.22 -0.99
CA LYS A 214 3.39 84.11 -2.11
C LYS A 214 2.21 84.97 -2.55
N MET A 215 1.01 84.40 -2.69
CA MET A 215 -0.19 85.15 -3.04
C MET A 215 -0.54 86.23 -2.00
N LEU A 216 -0.32 85.95 -0.71
CA LEU A 216 -0.50 86.95 0.35
C LEU A 216 0.57 88.05 0.27
N GLU A 217 1.82 87.70 -0.01
CA GLU A 217 2.90 88.66 -0.20
C GLU A 217 2.65 89.57 -1.42
N GLU A 218 2.20 89.00 -2.55
CA GLU A 218 1.81 89.76 -3.74
C GLU A 218 0.60 90.66 -3.48
N LYS A 219 -0.41 90.18 -2.75
CA LYS A 219 -1.55 91.00 -2.33
C LYS A 219 -1.12 92.16 -1.45
N GLN A 220 -0.20 91.95 -0.51
CA GLN A 220 0.33 93.02 0.33
C GLN A 220 1.09 94.06 -0.50
N LYS A 221 1.95 93.63 -1.44
CA LYS A 221 2.66 94.53 -2.36
C LYS A 221 1.69 95.35 -3.21
N LEU A 222 0.68 94.71 -3.82
CA LEU A 222 -0.35 95.41 -4.59
C LEU A 222 -1.15 96.38 -3.72
N GLU A 223 -1.49 96.02 -2.48
CA GLU A 223 -2.18 96.91 -1.55
C GLU A 223 -1.31 98.12 -1.19
N GLU A 224 -0.02 97.93 -0.95
CA GLU A 224 0.95 99.01 -0.72
C GLU A 224 1.09 99.91 -1.96
N GLU A 225 1.15 99.34 -3.16
CA GLU A 225 1.20 100.08 -4.43
C GLU A 225 -0.07 100.92 -4.64
N VAL A 226 -1.26 100.35 -4.42
CA VAL A 226 -2.54 101.07 -4.51
C VAL A 226 -2.61 102.17 -3.45
N ARG A 227 -2.16 101.92 -2.22
CA ARG A 227 -2.05 102.95 -1.16
C ARG A 227 -1.07 104.06 -1.56
N HIS A 228 0.03 103.72 -2.22
CA HIS A 228 0.97 104.70 -2.75
C HIS A 228 0.39 105.51 -3.91
N GLN A 229 -0.33 104.88 -4.84
CA GLN A 229 -1.00 105.55 -5.95
C GLN A 229 -2.09 106.50 -5.45
N THR A 230 -2.98 106.03 -4.58
CA THR A 230 -4.03 106.88 -3.97
C THR A 230 -3.43 108.05 -3.18
N ARG A 231 -2.33 107.87 -2.46
CA ARG A 231 -1.59 108.98 -1.82
C ARG A 231 -1.05 109.97 -2.85
N ARG A 232 -0.44 109.50 -3.95
CA ARG A 232 0.07 110.35 -5.04
C ARG A 232 -1.06 111.11 -5.74
N GLU A 233 -2.17 110.45 -6.03
CA GLU A 233 -3.38 111.07 -6.60
C GLU A 233 -3.95 112.14 -5.68
N GLN A 234 -4.05 111.85 -4.37
CA GLN A 234 -4.45 112.85 -3.37
C GLN A 234 -3.47 114.03 -3.31
N GLU A 235 -2.15 113.80 -3.41
CA GLU A 235 -1.15 114.88 -3.48
C GLU A 235 -1.35 115.76 -4.72
N VAL A 236 -1.68 115.18 -5.88
CA VAL A 236 -1.97 115.92 -7.12
C VAL A 236 -3.28 116.72 -7.01
N ILE A 237 -4.34 116.14 -6.44
CA ILE A 237 -5.64 116.81 -6.25
C ILE A 237 -5.53 117.96 -5.25
N LEU A 238 -4.84 117.74 -4.13
CA LEU A 238 -4.62 118.77 -3.10
C LEU A 238 -3.51 119.77 -3.47
N ASN A 239 -2.88 119.60 -4.64
CA ASN A 239 -1.76 120.40 -5.15
C ASN A 239 -0.61 120.59 -4.14
N LYS A 240 -0.41 119.59 -3.26
CA LYS A 240 0.72 119.57 -2.33
C LYS A 240 2.00 119.42 -3.14
N LYS A 241 3.03 120.20 -2.80
CA LYS A 241 4.36 120.20 -3.46
C LYS A 241 4.34 120.58 -4.96
N ASN A 242 3.38 121.37 -5.44
CA ASN A 242 3.25 121.76 -6.87
C ASN A 242 3.13 120.56 -7.83
N ALA A 243 2.58 119.43 -7.36
CA ALA A 243 2.51 118.18 -8.12
C ALA A 243 1.55 118.23 -9.34
N ARG A 244 0.65 119.22 -9.40
CA ARG A 244 -0.29 119.38 -10.53
C ARG A 244 0.43 119.99 -11.75
N PRO A 245 0.51 119.27 -12.89
CA PRO A 245 1.12 119.83 -14.09
C PRO A 245 0.32 121.04 -14.58
N LYS A 246 1.01 122.14 -14.89
CA LYS A 246 0.39 123.37 -15.38
C LYS A 246 -0.14 123.11 -16.80
N LEU A 247 -1.46 123.03 -16.95
CA LEU A 247 -2.11 122.98 -18.26
C LEU A 247 -2.00 124.35 -18.92
N SER A 248 -1.14 124.47 -19.93
CA SER A 248 -1.12 125.62 -20.84
C SER A 248 -2.22 125.42 -21.89
N PHE A 249 -3.39 126.03 -21.68
CA PHE A 249 -4.39 126.14 -22.73
C PHE A 249 -4.02 127.33 -23.63
N SER A 250 -3.70 127.06 -24.89
CA SER A 250 -3.69 128.11 -25.92
C SER A 250 -5.13 128.56 -26.16
N LEU A 251 -5.55 129.67 -25.53
CA LEU A 251 -6.74 130.39 -25.97
C LEU A 251 -6.42 131.03 -27.34
N GLY A 252 -6.59 130.25 -28.40
CA GLY A 252 -6.68 130.76 -29.77
C GLY A 252 -8.00 131.49 -29.94
N GLY A 253 -8.07 132.72 -29.44
CA GLY A 253 -9.13 133.66 -29.79
C GLY A 253 -8.74 134.41 -31.06
N LYS A 254 -9.26 133.96 -32.21
CA LYS A 254 -9.63 134.70 -33.44
C LYS A 254 -9.83 133.72 -34.59
#